data_AF-A0A1W1BUI0-F1
#
_entry.id   AF-A0A1W1BUI0-F1
#
_cell.length_a   1.000
_cell.length_b   1.000
_cell.length_c   1.000
_cell.angle_alpha   90.00
_cell.angle_beta   90.00
_cell.angle_gamma   90.00
#
_symmetry.space_group_name_H-M   'P 1'
#
loop_
_entity.id
_entity.type
_entity.pdbx_description
1 polymer ?
#
loop_
_entity_poly.entity_id
_entity_poly.type
_entity_poly.pdbx_seq_one_letter_code
_entity_poly.pdbx_strand_id
1 'polypeptide(L)' 'MHELKRFTTEELQMNPEQAQVFTPTPGTYSAVMYYTEMDPKTRKKIFVEKDTKRKEKQKNIVVNKEHFSSASGFAS' A
#
# COMPACT_ATOMS: atom_id res chain seq x y z
N MET A 1 -1.31 4.58 -0.32
CA MET A 1 -1.84 3.22 -0.64
C MET A 1 -2.65 3.15 -1.92
N HIS A 2 -3.39 4.20 -2.32
CA HIS A 2 -4.05 4.21 -3.63
C HIS A 2 -3.08 4.08 -4.81
N GLU A 3 -1.91 4.73 -4.75
CA GLU A 3 -0.87 4.57 -5.78
C GLU A 3 -0.35 3.14 -5.87
N LEU A 4 -0.15 2.47 -4.73
CA LEU A 4 0.24 1.06 -4.71
C LEU A 4 -0.85 0.17 -5.30
N LYS A 5 -2.12 0.40 -4.97
CA LYS A 5 -3.26 -0.31 -5.57
C LYS A 5 -3.25 -0.16 -7.10
N ARG A 6 -3.15 1.09 -7.58
CA ARG A 6 -3.06 1.39 -9.01
C ARG A 6 -1.90 0.65 -9.66
N PHE A 7 -0.71 0.74 -9.09
CA PHE A 7 0.48 0.04 -9.59
C PHE A 7 0.28 -1.48 -9.66
N THR A 8 -0.27 -2.10 -8.61
CA THR A 8 -0.50 -3.55 -8.61
C THR A 8 -1.49 -3.97 -9.70
N THR A 9 -2.52 -3.16 -9.95
CA THR A 9 -3.57 -3.48 -10.93
C THR A 9 -3.14 -3.16 -12.36
N GLU A 10 -2.54 -2.00 -12.61
CA GLU A 10 -2.23 -1.52 -13.97
C GLU A 10 -0.88 -2.02 -14.47
N GLU A 11 0.15 -2.05 -13.62
CA GLU A 11 1.51 -2.43 -14.06
C GLU A 11 1.77 -3.92 -13.84
N LEU A 12 1.40 -4.43 -12.66
CA LEU A 12 1.62 -5.84 -12.33
C LEU A 12 0.46 -6.75 -12.77
N GLN A 13 -0.64 -6.19 -13.26
CA GLN A 13 -1.84 -6.92 -13.70
C GLN A 13 -2.33 -7.93 -12.65
N MET A 14 -2.22 -7.58 -11.37
CA MET A 14 -2.61 -8.44 -10.25
C MET A 14 -3.42 -7.70 -9.20
N ASN A 15 -4.26 -8.44 -8.49
CA ASN A 15 -4.94 -7.94 -7.31
C ASN A 15 -4.44 -8.71 -6.07
N PRO A 16 -3.66 -8.09 -5.17
CA PRO A 16 -3.18 -8.76 -3.97
C PRO A 16 -4.33 -9.22 -3.09
N GLU A 17 -4.40 -10.51 -2.78
CA GLU A 17 -5.43 -11.02 -1.87
C GLU A 17 -5.05 -10.78 -0.40
N GLN A 18 -3.75 -10.78 -0.11
CA GLN A 18 -3.20 -10.58 1.22
C GLN A 18 -2.01 -9.64 1.14
N ALA A 19 -1.89 -8.76 2.13
CA ALA A 19 -0.74 -7.88 2.30
C ALA A 19 -0.34 -7.87 3.77
N GLN A 20 0.88 -8.29 4.07
CA GLN A 20 1.38 -8.31 5.44
C GLN A 20 1.99 -6.95 5.82
N VAL A 21 1.58 -6.44 6.98
CA VAL A 21 2.14 -5.20 7.55
C VAL A 21 3.35 -5.58 8.40
N PHE A 22 4.55 -5.37 7.87
CA PHE A 22 5.79 -5.66 8.59
C PHE A 22 6.34 -4.43 9.32
N THR A 23 6.94 -4.65 10.48
CA THR A 23 7.97 -3.75 10.99
C THR A 23 9.27 -4.01 10.25
N PRO A 24 10.00 -2.97 9.82
CA PRO A 24 11.23 -3.16 9.07
C PRO A 24 12.27 -3.95 9.88
N THR A 25 13.04 -4.78 9.19
CA THR A 25 14.09 -5.61 9.80
C THR A 25 15.12 -4.75 10.52
N PRO A 26 15.49 -5.05 11.78
CA PRO A 26 16.54 -4.31 12.49
C PRO A 26 17.85 -4.24 11.71
N GLY A 27 18.59 -3.14 11.86
CA GLY A 27 19.88 -2.92 11.18
C GLY A 27 19.79 -2.50 9.71
N THR A 28 18.58 -2.34 9.16
CA THR A 28 18.38 -1.86 7.78
C THR A 28 18.07 -0.37 7.73
N TYR A 29 18.29 0.26 6.56
CA TYR A 29 17.88 1.65 6.35
C TYR A 29 16.38 1.85 6.57
N SER A 30 15.53 0.88 6.22
CA SER A 30 14.09 1.00 6.42
C SER A 30 13.71 1.04 7.91
N ALA A 31 14.47 0.38 8.79
CA ALA A 31 14.28 0.53 10.24
C ALA A 31 14.61 1.95 10.70
N VAL A 32 15.75 2.50 10.28
CA VAL A 32 16.14 3.87 10.61
C VAL A 32 15.12 4.87 10.07
N MET A 33 14.71 4.74 8.81
CA MET A 33 13.65 5.53 8.19
C MET A 33 12.33 5.45 8.95
N TYR A 34 11.94 4.25 9.39
CA TYR A 34 10.73 4.06 10.18
C TYR A 34 10.80 4.80 11.50
N TYR A 35 11.90 4.71 12.26
CA TYR A 35 12.00 5.37 13.58
C TYR A 35 12.24 6.87 13.50
N THR A 36 12.99 7.33 12.50
CA THR A 36 13.34 8.75 12.35
C THR A 36 12.34 9.53 11.51
N GLU A 37 11.51 8.84 10.74
CA GLU A 37 10.57 9.42 9.78
C GLU A 37 11.28 10.38 8.80
N MET A 38 12.51 10.04 8.42
CA MET A 38 13.32 10.80 7.50
C MET A 38 13.80 9.93 6.34
N ASP A 39 13.78 10.52 5.15
CA ASP A 39 14.49 9.96 4.00
C ASP A 39 16.01 10.11 4.22
N PRO A 40 16.79 9.02 4.10
CA PRO A 40 18.20 9.02 4.51
C PRO A 40 19.10 9.78 3.53
N LYS A 41 18.64 10.02 2.30
CA LYS A 41 19.41 10.71 1.25
C LYS A 41 19.10 12.21 1.25
N THR A 42 17.82 12.55 1.23
CA THR A 42 17.32 13.93 1.09
C THR A 42 17.12 14.61 2.43
N ARG A 43 17.10 13.86 3.55
CA ARG A 43 16.82 14.33 4.92
C ARG A 43 15.46 15.02 5.08
N LYS A 44 14.55 14.81 4.14
CA LYS A 44 13.17 15.29 4.24
C LYS A 44 12.37 14.35 5.12
N LYS A 45 11.40 14.90 5.86
CA LYS A 45 10.44 14.08 6.60
C LYS A 45 9.63 13.23 5.62
N ILE A 46 9.47 11.96 5.96
CA ILE A 46 8.60 11.00 5.28
C ILE A 46 7.47 10.62 6.21
N PHE A 47 6.29 10.39 5.64
CA PHE A 47 5.16 9.93 6.42
C PHE A 47 5.31 8.45 6.75
N VAL A 48 5.23 8.12 8.04
CA VAL A 48 5.19 6.74 8.52
C VAL A 48 3.92 6.57 9.35
N GLU A 49 2.97 5.77 8.86
CA GLU A 49 1.81 5.43 9.66
C GLU A 49 2.24 4.54 10.83
N LYS A 50 1.81 4.88 12.05
CA LYS A 50 2.12 4.12 13.27
C LYS A 50 0.88 3.52 13.90
N ASP A 51 -0.28 4.12 13.67
CA ASP A 51 -1.54 3.66 14.24
C ASP A 51 -1.99 2.37 13.55
N THR A 52 -2.19 1.31 14.34
CA THR A 52 -2.57 -0.01 13.82
C THR A 52 -3.90 0.01 13.07
N LYS A 53 -4.91 0.77 13.53
CA LYS A 53 -6.21 0.86 12.85
C LYS A 53 -6.07 1.57 11.51
N ARG A 54 -5.24 2.60 11.43
CA ARG A 54 -4.97 3.32 10.18
C ARG A 54 -4.13 2.49 9.21
N LYS A 55 -3.16 1.71 9.70
CA LYS A 55 -2.44 0.72 8.89
C LYS A 55 -3.38 -0.34 8.30
N GLU A 56 -4.35 -0.80 9.08
CA GLU A 56 -5.34 -1.76 8.61
C GLU A 56 -6.22 -1.17 7.50
N LYS A 57 -6.69 0.08 7.66
CA LYS A 57 -7.41 0.80 6.59
C LYS A 57 -6.57 0.93 5.32
N GLN A 58 -5.28 1.25 5.47
CA GLN A 58 -4.32 1.33 4.38
C GLN A 58 -4.13 0.00 3.65
N LYS A 59 -4.04 -1.11 4.40
CA LYS A 59 -4.00 -2.47 3.85
C LYS A 59 -5.26 -2.79 3.05
N ASN A 60 -6.43 -2.47 3.59
CA ASN A 60 -7.73 -2.75 2.96
C ASN A 60 -7.88 -2.10 1.59
N ILE A 61 -7.31 -0.90 1.39
CA ILE A 61 -7.30 -0.23 0.07
C ILE A 61 -6.62 -1.10 -1.00
N VAL A 62 -5.54 -1.79 -0.64
CA VAL A 62 -4.75 -2.59 -1.60
C VAL A 62 -5.46 -3.90 -1.91
N VAL A 63 -5.99 -4.58 -0.89
CA VAL A 63 -6.59 -5.91 -1.05
C VAL A 63 -8.05 -5.90 -1.50
N ASN A 64 -8.72 -4.74 -1.51
CA ASN A 64 -10.12 -4.67 -1.92
C ASN A 64 -10.31 -5.22 -3.34
N LYS A 65 -11.21 -6.18 -3.49
CA LYS A 65 -11.63 -6.71 -4.78
C LYS A 65 -12.72 -5.77 -5.30
N GLU A 66 -12.33 -4.84 -6.15
CA GLU A 66 -13.30 -4.12 -6.98
C GLU A 66 -14.00 -5.17 -7.84
N HIS A 67 -15.27 -5.46 -7.52
CA HIS A 67 -16.12 -6.19 -8.45
C HIS A 67 -16.36 -5.25 -9.62
N PHE A 68 -15.71 -5.50 -10.77
CA PHE A 68 -16.12 -4.86 -12.01
C PHE A 68 -17.58 -5.26 -12.24
N SER A 69 -18.52 -4.37 -11.89
CA SER A 69 -19.89 -4.50 -12.36
C SER A 69 -19.80 -4.38 -13.88
N SER A 70 -20.05 -5.49 -14.56
CA SER A 70 -20.23 -5.55 -16.00
C SER A 70 -21.52 -4.79 -16.36
N ALA A 71 -21.45 -3.46 -16.29
CA ALA A 71 -22.41 -2.55 -16.87
C ALA A 71 -21.94 -2.21 -18.29
N SER A 72 -21.87 -3.23 -19.14
CA SER A 72 -21.79 -3.07 -20.59
C SER A 72 -22.90 -3.93 -21.18
N GLY A 73 -23.86 -3.24 -21.81
CA GLY A 73 -25.18 -3.76 -22.14
C GLY A 73 -25.18 -5.04 -22.97
N PHE A 74 -26.07 -5.95 -22.59
CA PHE A 74 -26.76 -6.77 -23.55
C PHE A 74 -28.05 -6.05 -23.94
N ALA A 75 -27.95 -5.25 -25.00
CA ALA A 75 -29.08 -4.98 -25.85
C ALA A 75 -29.17 -6.13 -26.87
N SER A 76 -30.15 -7.01 -26.69
CA SER A 76 -30.87 -7.78 -27.73
C SER A 76 -32.08 -8.43 -27.09
#